data_AF-A0A1V4YKA9-F1
#
_entry.id   AF-A0A1V4YKA9-F1
#
_cell.length_a   1.000
_cell.length_b   1.000
_cell.length_c   1.000
_cell.angle_alpha   90.00
_cell.angle_beta   90.00
_cell.angle_gamma   90.00
#
_symmetry.space_group_name_H-M   'P 1'
#
loop_
_entity.id
_entity.type
_entity.pdbx_description
1 polymer ?
#
loop_
_entity_poly.entity_id
_entity_poly.type
_entity_poly.pdbx_seq_one_letter_code
_entity_poly.pdbx_strand_id
1 'polypeptide(L)'
;MQNVFRKESIGFTGLLTIALVIAKALGYLEIEWLWVFAPLWLPVAIVFVLMLIILALIIVALFLAVLAYLAVNAVKIAYHLV
;
A
#
# COMPACT_ATOMS: atom_id res chain seq x y z
N MET A 1 34.43 -13.67 27.00
CA MET A 1 33.13 -13.61 26.30
C MET A 1 32.82 -12.13 26.10
N GLN A 2 32.89 -11.64 24.86
CA GLN A 2 32.59 -10.23 24.58
C GLN A 2 31.06 -10.10 24.47
N ASN A 3 30.46 -9.36 25.41
CA ASN A 3 29.05 -9.03 25.35
C ASN A 3 28.88 -7.97 24.27
N VAL A 4 28.55 -8.42 23.06
CA VAL A 4 28.26 -7.56 21.90
C VAL A 4 26.92 -6.86 22.11
N PHE A 5 26.88 -5.87 23.00
CA PHE A 5 25.77 -4.93 23.08
C PHE A 5 25.81 -4.06 21.82
N ARG A 6 25.12 -4.52 20.78
CA ARG A 6 24.88 -3.76 19.56
C ARG A 6 24.07 -2.54 19.98
N LYS A 7 24.65 -1.35 19.82
CA LYS A 7 23.89 -0.09 19.96
C LYS A 7 22.89 -0.05 18.80
N GLU A 8 21.66 -0.45 19.07
CA GLU A 8 20.52 -0.24 18.18
C GLU A 8 20.26 1.27 18.14
N SER A 9 20.65 1.94 17.07
CA SER A 9 20.28 3.33 16.84
C SER A 9 18.78 3.41 16.59
N ILE A 10 18.05 4.15 17.44
CA ILE A 10 16.63 4.46 17.19
C ILE A 10 16.53 5.17 15.84
N GLY A 11 15.78 4.57 14.92
CA GLY A 11 15.49 5.18 13.62
C GLY A 11 14.72 6.49 13.78
N PHE A 12 14.87 7.39 12.81
CA PHE A 12 14.18 8.68 12.78
C PHE A 12 12.66 8.57 13.02
N THR A 13 12.02 7.55 12.45
CA THR A 13 10.60 7.26 12.65
C THR A 13 10.25 6.95 14.10
N GLY A 14 11.13 6.25 14.83
CA GLY A 14 10.94 5.93 16.25
C GLY A 14 11.00 7.18 17.12
N LEU A 15 11.98 8.06 16.86
CA LEU A 15 12.09 9.37 17.53
C LEU A 15 10.85 10.24 17.27
N LEU A 16 10.39 10.31 16.01
CA LEU A 16 9.22 11.10 15.63
C LEU A 16 7.94 10.56 16.29
N THR A 17 7.79 9.24 16.36
CA THR A 17 6.65 8.59 17.02
C THR A 17 6.62 8.92 18.51
N ILE A 18 7.76 8.79 19.19
CA ILE A 18 7.86 9.10 20.62
C ILE A 18 7.55 10.59 20.86
N ALA A 19 8.09 11.50 20.04
CA ALA A 19 7.82 12.92 20.15
C ALA A 19 6.32 13.26 19.98
N LEU A 20 5.65 12.66 18.99
CA LEU A 20 4.21 12.86 18.75
C LEU A 20 3.34 12.28 19.87
N VAL A 21 3.70 11.10 20.39
CA VAL A 21 3.01 10.47 21.53
C VAL A 21 3.11 11.35 22.77
N ILE A 22 4.31 11.87 23.07
CA ILE A 22 4.52 12.78 24.21
C ILE A 22 3.72 14.08 24.01
N ALA A 23 3.77 14.69 22.82
CA ALA A 23 3.03 15.92 22.54
C ALA A 23 1.50 15.74 22.66
N LYS A 24 0.96 14.61 22.21
CA LYS A 24 -0.44 14.22 22.40
C LYS A 24 -0.79 14.03 23.88
N ALA A 25 0.06 13.32 24.62
CA ALA A 25 -0.16 13.05 26.05
C ALA A 25 -0.11 14.32 26.91
N LEU A 26 0.68 15.31 26.50
CA LEU A 26 0.77 16.63 27.15
C LEU A 26 -0.33 17.60 26.73
N GLY A 27 -1.23 17.21 25.81
CA GLY A 27 -2.35 18.03 25.36
C GLY A 27 -1.98 19.14 24.37
N TYR A 28 -0.78 19.10 23.77
CA TYR A 28 -0.37 20.09 22.76
C TYR A 28 -1.03 19.88 21.39
N LEU A 29 -1.66 18.72 21.16
CA LEU A 29 -2.17 18.28 19.86
C LEU A 29 -3.53 17.58 20.00
N GLU A 30 -4.58 18.17 19.44
CA GLU A 30 -5.95 17.63 19.40
C GLU A 30 -6.20 16.72 18.17
N ILE A 31 -5.22 15.95 17.75
CA ILE A 31 -5.36 15.00 16.62
C ILE A 31 -5.77 13.61 17.12
N GLU A 32 -6.48 12.82 16.32
CA GLU A 32 -6.85 11.44 16.69
C GLU A 32 -5.62 10.55 16.94
N TRP A 33 -5.77 9.54 17.81
CA TRP A 33 -4.67 8.60 18.12
C TRP A 33 -4.16 7.86 16.89
N LEU A 34 -5.03 7.63 15.90
CA LEU A 34 -4.62 7.09 14.60
C LEU A 34 -3.53 7.96 13.95
N TRP A 35 -3.70 9.29 13.94
CA TRP A 35 -2.74 10.21 13.32
C TRP A 35 -1.46 10.39 14.12
N VAL A 36 -1.48 10.15 15.45
CA VAL A 36 -0.25 10.12 16.28
C VAL A 36 0.70 9.02 15.79
N PHE A 37 0.15 7.90 15.34
CA PHE A 37 0.93 6.79 14.76
C PHE A 37 1.13 6.90 13.25
N ALA A 38 0.78 8.04 12.62
CA ALA A 38 1.02 8.26 11.19
C ALA A 38 2.44 7.89 10.74
N PRO A 39 3.53 8.20 11.47
CA PRO A 39 4.87 7.82 11.04
C PRO A 39 5.07 6.31 10.87
N LEU A 40 4.31 5.48 11.62
CA LEU A 40 4.41 4.02 11.58
C LEU A 40 3.58 3.41 10.44
N TRP A 41 2.34 3.86 10.25
CA TRP A 41 1.43 3.26 9.26
C TRP A 41 1.43 3.95 7.90
N LEU A 42 1.90 5.20 7.79
CA LEU A 42 1.92 5.94 6.53
C LEU A 42 2.78 5.24 5.46
N PRO A 43 3.97 4.68 5.76
CA PRO A 43 4.71 3.86 4.80
C PRO A 43 3.91 2.64 4.32
N VAL A 44 3.23 1.97 5.24
CA VAL A 44 2.40 0.78 4.92
C VAL A 44 1.20 1.16 4.06
N ALA A 45 0.53 2.26 4.38
CA ALA A 45 -0.62 2.77 3.63
C ALA A 45 -0.26 3.15 2.20
N ILE A 46 0.89 3.79 1.98
CA ILE A 46 1.37 4.13 0.63
C ILE A 46 1.57 2.85 -0.19
N VAL A 47 2.25 1.85 0.37
CA VAL A 47 2.47 0.56 -0.30
C VAL A 47 1.13 -0.12 -0.62
N PHE A 48 0.19 -0.09 0.32
CA PHE A 48 -1.13 -0.69 0.14
C PHE A 48 -1.92 -0.02 -1.00
N VAL A 49 -1.93 1.31 -1.06
CA VAL A 49 -2.58 2.07 -2.14
C VAL A 49 -1.95 1.76 -3.49
N LEU A 50 -0.61 1.73 -3.58
CA LEU A 50 0.08 1.36 -4.81
C LEU A 50 -0.27 -0.07 -5.26
N MET A 51 -0.33 -1.02 -4.32
CA MET A 51 -0.72 -2.39 -4.62
C MET A 51 -2.15 -2.49 -5.15
N LEU A 52 -3.09 -1.74 -4.57
CA LEU A 52 -4.47 -1.69 -5.06
C LEU A 52 -4.57 -1.11 -6.47
N ILE A 53 -3.80 -0.05 -6.78
CA ILE A 53 -3.76 0.53 -8.11
C ILE A 53 -3.25 -0.49 -9.13
N ILE A 54 -2.14 -1.18 -8.82
CA ILE A 54 -1.58 -2.20 -9.71
C ILE A 54 -2.60 -3.33 -9.93
N LEU A 55 -3.24 -3.80 -8.86
CA LEU A 55 -4.26 -4.84 -8.95
C LEU A 55 -5.44 -4.41 -9.84
N ALA A 56 -5.93 -3.18 -9.65
CA ALA A 56 -7.01 -2.63 -10.46
C ALA A 56 -6.63 -2.56 -11.95
N LEU A 57 -5.40 -2.12 -12.26
CA LEU A 57 -4.89 -2.09 -13.64
C LEU A 57 -4.82 -3.48 -14.26
N ILE A 58 -4.36 -4.48 -13.52
CA ILE A 58 -4.32 -5.88 -13.98
C ILE A 58 -5.73 -6.38 -14.29
N ILE A 59 -6.70 -6.12 -13.41
CA ILE A 59 -8.10 -6.53 -13.60
C ILE A 59 -8.67 -5.88 -14.85
N VAL A 60 -8.47 -4.57 -15.03
CA VAL A 60 -8.95 -3.85 -16.22
C VAL A 60 -8.31 -4.38 -17.49
N ALA A 61 -6.99 -4.59 -17.49
CA ALA A 61 -6.28 -5.13 -18.64
C ALA A 61 -6.77 -6.54 -19.01
N LEU A 62 -6.97 -7.41 -18.00
CA LEU A 62 -7.51 -8.76 -18.20
C LEU A 62 -8.92 -8.71 -18.78
N PHE A 63 -9.78 -7.85 -18.24
CA PHE A 63 -11.15 -7.69 -18.72
C PHE A 63 -11.18 -7.28 -20.20
N LEU A 64 -10.38 -6.30 -20.59
CA LEU A 64 -10.25 -5.87 -21.99
C LEU A 64 -9.71 -6.98 -22.89
N ALA A 65 -8.71 -7.73 -22.43
CA ALA A 65 -8.14 -8.86 -23.18
C ALA A 65 -9.17 -9.97 -23.41
N VAL A 66 -9.99 -10.30 -22.39
CA VAL A 66 -11.07 -11.29 -22.50
C VAL A 66 -12.13 -10.83 -23.50
N LEU A 67 -12.55 -9.57 -23.45
CA LEU A 67 -13.50 -9.02 -24.42
C LEU A 67 -12.97 -9.11 -25.86
N ALA A 68 -11.71 -8.73 -26.06
CA ALA A 68 -11.07 -8.82 -27.38
C ALA A 68 -11.00 -10.27 -27.89
N TYR A 69 -10.64 -11.22 -27.01
CA TYR A 69 -10.60 -12.64 -27.35
C TYR A 69 -11.97 -13.17 -27.78
N LEU A 70 -13.02 -12.84 -27.04
CA LEU A 70 -14.40 -13.24 -27.37
C LEU A 70 -14.84 -12.65 -28.71
N ALA A 71 -14.53 -11.39 -28.98
CA ALA A 71 -14.85 -10.74 -30.25
C ALA A 71 -14.18 -11.45 -31.43
N VAL A 72 -12.87 -11.75 -31.33
CA VAL A 72 -12.12 -12.47 -32.37
C VAL A 72 -12.69 -13.87 -32.60
N ASN A 73 -13.04 -14.59 -31.52
CA ASN A 73 -13.61 -15.93 -31.64
C ASN A 73 -15.00 -15.92 -32.30
N ALA A 74 -15.85 -14.95 -31.96
CA ALA A 74 -17.17 -14.80 -32.58
C ALA A 74 -17.08 -14.55 -34.10
N VAL A 75 -16.15 -13.69 -34.52
CA VAL A 75 -15.88 -13.39 -35.93
C VAL A 75 -15.40 -14.64 -36.68
N LYS A 76 -14.48 -15.41 -36.08
CA LYS A 76 -13.98 -16.65 -36.69
C LYS A 76 -15.09 -17.69 -36.93
N ILE A 77 -16.02 -17.84 -35.97
CA ILE A 77 -17.16 -18.75 -36.11
C ILE A 77 -18.06 -18.31 -37.25
N ALA A 78 -18.33 -17.01 -37.38
CA ALA A 78 -19.15 -16.47 -38.46
C ALA A 78 -18.58 -16.80 -39.85
N TYR A 79 -17.27 -16.68 -40.05
CA TYR A 79 -16.63 -17.03 -41.34
C TYR A 79 -16.63 -18.53 -41.64
N HIS A 80 -16.69 -19.41 -40.64
CA HIS A 80 -16.74 -20.86 -40.86
C HIS A 80 -18.16 -21.36 -41.19
N LEU A 81 -19.19 -20.55 -40.98
CA LEU A 81 -20.60 -20.91 -41.19
C LEU A 81 -21.19 -20.33 -42.48
N VAL A 82 -20.43 -19.50 -43.23
CA VAL A 82 -20.79 -18.92 -44.54
C VAL A 82 -20.02 -19.66 -45.64
#